data_AF-A0A371DIT3-F1
#
_entry.id   AF-A0A371DIT3-F1
#
_cell.length_a   1.000
_cell.length_b   1.000
_cell.length_c   1.000
_cell.angle_alpha   90.00
_cell.angle_beta   90.00
_cell.angle_gamma   90.00
#
_symmetry.space_group_name_H-M   'P 1'
#
loop_
_entity.id
_entity.type
_entity.pdbx_description
1 polymer ?
#
loop_
_entity_poly.entity_id
_entity_poly.type
_entity_poly.pdbx_seq_one_letter_code
_entity_poly.pdbx_strand_id
1 'polypeptide(L)'
;MAIAESGFPFTNKSLVPKTPYPGAVEASVVRSLPPLSTQFPLHLHKTLSAESSPSTDEGYSTESSPSCAASPPGIPETTNVGIEAYGASMAETTTKRTAEFFEDLGPLETAITFDQLPDELVVYEHGSTVPVQYKRVYARITEDGDRFCVPTQGICHPVRHSAILHLAPPTTDIHSSHSTIKRGAFTFADKCDRVVAKFPQARCGAHHRLHNEALAYEAFPPYIAEYFVFVPEDSDEPQVPQGTVPKKRGRFKRILRKVAKVVKDVATSSTNMAPIPDGESDSMTPNYIIIPPVVPKFFGYYVPAHVEKLPCHPTCGAAGVCATAWAQPVLLMEDCGDAIDVEMMSEKDKRLCALPLKFLHDVAFVHQGIAPSKFVMQPGPLNCSPEMRSWASPSFRVVGFGVGSGMASTEDEDLWAEFELLCEEDEKAANAVLRNLPTA
;
A
#
# COMPACT_ATOMS: atom_id res chain seq x y z
N MET A 1 -33.90 -34.32 70.27
CA MET A 1 -34.21 -33.06 69.56
C MET A 1 -33.27 -32.99 68.38
N ALA A 2 -33.59 -33.66 67.26
CA ALA A 2 -34.56 -33.30 66.22
C ALA A 2 -33.98 -32.32 65.18
N ILE A 3 -34.15 -32.46 63.87
CA ILE A 3 -34.69 -33.49 62.94
C ILE A 3 -34.07 -33.14 61.55
N ALA A 4 -33.87 -34.19 60.72
CA ALA A 4 -33.79 -34.36 59.24
C ALA A 4 -34.08 -33.15 58.28
N GLU A 5 -33.71 -33.11 56.98
CA GLU A 5 -33.92 -34.09 55.90
C GLU A 5 -33.13 -33.76 54.58
N SER A 6 -32.90 -34.81 53.77
CA SER A 6 -33.03 -34.89 52.30
C SER A 6 -32.05 -34.21 51.30
N GLY A 7 -31.75 -34.93 50.21
CA GLY A 7 -31.34 -34.34 48.91
C GLY A 7 -30.36 -35.15 48.07
N PHE A 8 -30.85 -35.96 47.12
CA PHE A 8 -30.12 -36.80 46.15
C PHE A 8 -29.47 -35.99 44.97
N PRO A 9 -28.62 -36.64 44.14
CA PRO A 9 -27.64 -36.01 43.23
C PRO A 9 -28.14 -35.90 41.78
N PHE A 10 -27.47 -35.06 40.97
CA PHE A 10 -27.64 -35.06 39.52
C PHE A 10 -26.30 -34.94 38.78
N THR A 11 -26.03 -35.95 37.95
CA THR A 11 -25.15 -35.90 36.78
C THR A 11 -25.76 -35.01 35.72
N ASN A 12 -24.94 -34.21 35.01
CA ASN A 12 -25.34 -33.72 33.70
C ASN A 12 -24.21 -33.78 32.68
N LYS A 13 -24.50 -34.52 31.61
CA LYS A 13 -23.80 -34.53 30.33
C LYS A 13 -23.99 -33.14 29.69
N SER A 14 -22.95 -32.58 29.10
CA SER A 14 -23.12 -31.49 28.13
C SER A 14 -22.44 -31.86 26.82
N LEU A 15 -23.25 -31.74 25.76
CA LEU A 15 -22.96 -31.97 24.36
C LEU A 15 -22.03 -30.87 23.85
N VAL A 16 -20.90 -31.24 23.24
CA VAL A 16 -20.10 -30.33 22.42
C VAL A 16 -20.56 -30.48 20.96
N PRO A 17 -21.04 -29.42 20.30
CA PRO A 17 -21.34 -29.45 18.88
C PRO A 17 -20.06 -29.55 18.04
N LYS A 18 -20.13 -30.39 17.01
CA LYS A 18 -19.10 -30.62 15.99
C LYS A 18 -18.88 -29.36 15.17
N THR A 19 -17.65 -28.86 15.11
CA THR A 19 -17.21 -27.92 14.08
C THR A 19 -16.72 -28.71 12.85
N PRO A 20 -17.03 -28.27 11.62
CA PRO A 20 -16.50 -28.88 10.42
C PRO A 20 -15.21 -28.15 10.03
N TYR A 21 -14.04 -28.72 10.32
CA TYR A 21 -12.79 -28.65 9.53
C TYR A 21 -11.64 -29.22 10.39
N PRO A 22 -10.79 -30.13 9.85
CA PRO A 22 -9.77 -30.82 10.63
C PRO A 22 -8.39 -30.15 10.56
N GLY A 23 -7.64 -30.22 11.66
CA GLY A 23 -6.17 -30.20 11.64
C GLY A 23 -5.48 -29.02 12.29
N ALA A 24 -5.58 -28.87 13.62
CA ALA A 24 -4.61 -28.09 14.39
C ALA A 24 -3.45 -29.01 14.81
N VAL A 25 -2.24 -28.70 14.34
CA VAL A 25 -0.99 -29.29 14.86
C VAL A 25 -0.55 -28.45 16.06
N GLU A 26 -0.39 -29.10 17.20
CA GLU A 26 0.18 -28.51 18.41
C GLU A 26 1.65 -28.11 18.18
N ALA A 27 2.00 -26.87 18.51
CA ALA A 27 3.38 -26.46 18.78
C ALA A 27 3.44 -25.30 19.79
N SER A 28 3.53 -25.68 21.06
CA SER A 28 4.52 -25.24 22.05
C SER A 28 5.21 -23.87 21.94
N VAL A 29 5.11 -23.13 23.05
CA VAL A 29 6.02 -22.07 23.57
C VAL A 29 6.01 -20.74 22.80
N VAL A 30 5.05 -19.89 23.17
CA VAL A 30 5.06 -18.45 22.91
C VAL A 30 6.18 -17.81 23.72
N ARG A 31 7.32 -17.53 23.07
CA ARG A 31 8.26 -16.50 23.56
C ARG A 31 7.65 -15.15 23.19
N SER A 32 7.49 -14.29 24.18
CA SER A 32 7.07 -12.89 24.02
C SER A 32 7.96 -12.19 23.00
N LEU A 33 7.37 -11.79 21.87
CA LEU A 33 7.99 -10.84 20.94
C LEU A 33 8.09 -9.47 21.64
N PRO A 34 9.18 -8.71 21.46
CA PRO A 34 9.25 -7.34 21.94
C PRO A 34 8.23 -6.47 21.19
N PRO A 35 7.75 -5.36 21.79
CA PRO A 35 6.86 -4.44 21.10
C PRO A 35 7.53 -3.91 19.83
N LEU A 36 6.82 -3.98 18.71
CA LEU A 36 7.19 -3.32 17.45
C LEU A 36 7.42 -1.83 17.74
N SER A 37 8.66 -1.39 17.60
CA SER A 37 9.04 0.01 17.76
C SER A 37 8.47 0.82 16.59
N THR A 38 7.43 1.60 16.84
CA THR A 38 6.90 2.62 15.92
C THR A 38 7.72 3.92 15.96
N GLN A 39 8.98 3.86 16.38
CA GLN A 39 9.87 5.02 16.40
C GLN A 39 10.47 5.26 15.01
N PHE A 40 9.63 5.64 14.05
CA PHE A 40 10.09 6.37 12.88
C PHE A 40 9.91 7.86 13.17
N PRO A 41 10.95 8.61 13.59
CA PRO A 41 10.90 10.06 13.54
C PRO A 41 10.93 10.47 12.06
N LEU A 42 9.76 10.58 11.46
CA LEU A 42 9.60 11.44 10.29
C LEU A 42 9.74 12.86 10.82
N HIS A 43 10.93 13.43 10.64
CA HIS A 43 11.20 14.80 11.04
C HIS A 43 10.30 15.72 10.21
N LEU A 44 9.40 16.43 10.88
CA LEU A 44 8.74 17.58 10.30
C LEU A 44 9.84 18.59 9.95
N HIS A 45 10.17 18.70 8.66
CA HIS A 45 11.14 19.70 8.22
C HIS A 45 10.47 21.07 8.35
N LYS A 46 10.85 21.82 9.39
CA LYS A 46 10.51 23.23 9.52
C LYS A 46 11.17 23.99 8.37
N THR A 47 10.46 24.12 7.25
CA THR A 47 10.89 24.97 6.15
C THR A 47 10.82 26.42 6.62
N LEU A 48 11.95 26.97 7.02
CA LEU A 48 12.11 28.43 7.07
C LEU A 48 12.00 28.93 5.64
N SER A 49 10.90 29.59 5.32
CA SER A 49 10.60 30.17 4.02
C SER A 49 11.70 31.15 3.60
N ALA A 50 12.64 30.68 2.78
CA ALA A 50 13.39 31.54 1.89
C ALA A 50 12.62 31.59 0.57
N GLU A 51 12.19 32.79 0.18
CA GLU A 51 11.49 33.06 -1.07
C GLU A 51 12.29 32.52 -2.26
N SER A 52 11.89 31.34 -2.73
CA SER A 52 12.24 30.85 -4.06
C SER A 52 10.95 30.36 -4.68
N SER A 53 10.59 31.01 -5.79
CA SER A 53 9.32 30.80 -6.48
C SER A 53 9.17 29.33 -6.91
N PRO A 54 8.00 28.70 -6.72
CA PRO A 54 7.73 27.39 -7.30
C PRO A 54 7.58 27.55 -8.82
N SER A 55 8.38 26.82 -9.60
CA SER A 55 8.15 26.67 -11.02
C SER A 55 6.92 25.78 -11.22
N THR A 56 5.83 26.37 -11.65
CA THR A 56 4.61 25.72 -12.11
C THR A 56 4.83 25.15 -13.52
N ASP A 57 4.80 23.81 -13.66
CA ASP A 57 4.23 23.11 -14.82
C ASP A 57 4.25 21.58 -14.59
N GLU A 58 3.12 20.99 -14.17
CA GLU A 58 2.88 19.55 -14.31
C GLU A 58 1.91 19.35 -15.50
N GLY A 59 2.41 19.63 -16.71
CA GLY A 59 1.76 19.26 -17.96
C GLY A 59 2.32 17.94 -18.48
N TYR A 60 1.43 16.97 -18.77
CA TYR A 60 1.80 15.76 -19.51
C TYR A 60 2.31 16.17 -20.90
N SER A 61 3.62 16.03 -21.14
CA SER A 61 4.21 16.17 -22.46
C SER A 61 4.09 14.86 -23.23
N THR A 62 3.50 14.92 -24.42
CA THR A 62 3.53 13.86 -25.45
C THR A 62 4.75 14.00 -26.37
N GLU A 63 5.81 14.68 -25.94
CA GLU A 63 6.92 15.02 -26.83
C GLU A 63 8.01 13.94 -26.91
N SER A 64 8.36 13.68 -28.18
CA SER A 64 9.38 12.80 -28.73
C SER A 64 10.66 12.66 -27.91
N SER A 65 11.04 11.41 -27.63
CA SER A 65 12.29 11.05 -26.96
C SER A 65 13.53 11.58 -27.69
N PRO A 66 14.53 12.15 -27.00
CA PRO A 66 15.85 12.35 -27.59
C PRO A 66 16.60 11.01 -27.65
N SER A 67 17.09 10.65 -28.82
CA SER A 67 17.95 9.47 -28.99
C SER A 67 19.33 9.73 -28.38
N CYS A 68 19.57 9.24 -27.17
CA CYS A 68 20.90 9.21 -26.57
C CYS A 68 21.63 7.94 -27.03
N ALA A 69 22.39 8.04 -28.13
CA ALA A 69 23.39 7.05 -28.50
C ALA A 69 24.73 7.43 -27.88
N ALA A 70 25.04 6.85 -26.72
CA ALA A 70 26.39 6.79 -26.20
C ALA A 70 26.62 5.39 -25.60
N SER A 71 27.51 4.62 -26.22
CA SER A 71 27.91 3.30 -25.72
C SER A 71 28.62 3.43 -24.37
N PRO A 72 28.27 2.63 -23.35
CA PRO A 72 28.93 2.68 -22.06
C PRO A 72 30.35 2.06 -22.11
N PRO A 73 31.27 2.49 -21.23
CA PRO A 73 32.56 1.83 -21.05
C PRO A 73 32.34 0.42 -20.44
N GLY A 74 33.15 -0.54 -20.90
CA GLY A 74 33.01 -1.96 -20.60
C GLY A 74 32.85 -2.28 -19.11
N ILE A 75 31.76 -2.95 -18.79
CA ILE A 75 31.48 -3.53 -17.48
C ILE A 75 32.40 -4.76 -17.31
N PRO A 76 33.06 -4.94 -16.15
CA PRO A 76 33.81 -6.16 -15.87
C PRO A 76 32.86 -7.37 -15.86
N GLU A 77 33.22 -8.41 -16.60
CA GLU A 77 32.51 -9.71 -16.61
C GLU A 77 32.38 -10.23 -15.17
N THR A 78 31.16 -10.21 -14.66
CA THR A 78 30.81 -10.88 -13.41
C THR A 78 30.75 -12.39 -13.67
N THR A 79 31.54 -13.13 -12.93
CA THR A 79 31.51 -14.59 -12.90
C THR A 79 30.15 -15.07 -12.38
N ASN A 80 29.34 -15.64 -13.28
CA ASN A 80 28.08 -16.31 -12.97
C ASN A 80 28.35 -17.51 -12.05
N VAL A 81 28.05 -17.34 -10.76
CA VAL A 81 28.01 -18.45 -9.79
C VAL A 81 26.64 -19.13 -9.93
N GLY A 82 26.64 -20.30 -10.59
CA GLY A 82 25.72 -21.42 -10.40
C GLY A 82 24.23 -21.13 -10.14
N ILE A 83 23.50 -20.69 -11.17
CA ILE A 83 22.04 -20.91 -11.28
C ILE A 83 21.86 -21.90 -12.44
N GLU A 84 22.17 -23.17 -12.21
CA GLU A 84 22.10 -24.18 -13.26
C GLU A 84 20.67 -24.73 -13.41
N ALA A 85 20.17 -24.59 -14.65
CA ALA A 85 19.20 -25.44 -15.34
C ALA A 85 17.71 -25.42 -14.97
N TYR A 86 17.27 -25.02 -13.77
CA TYR A 86 15.82 -25.08 -13.46
C TYR A 86 14.99 -23.91 -14.01
N GLY A 87 15.59 -22.75 -14.29
CA GLY A 87 14.88 -21.53 -14.71
C GLY A 87 14.74 -21.32 -16.22
N ALA A 88 15.68 -21.78 -17.04
CA ALA A 88 15.75 -21.41 -18.46
C ALA A 88 14.60 -22.00 -19.30
N SER A 89 14.19 -23.25 -19.02
CA SER A 89 13.09 -23.91 -19.75
C SER A 89 11.72 -23.33 -19.42
N MET A 90 11.49 -22.87 -18.19
CA MET A 90 10.25 -22.14 -17.87
C MET A 90 10.28 -20.71 -18.41
N ALA A 91 11.43 -20.03 -18.39
CA ALA A 91 11.54 -18.65 -18.83
C ALA A 91 11.14 -18.47 -20.30
N GLU A 92 11.59 -19.33 -21.21
CA GLU A 92 11.32 -19.14 -22.64
C GLU A 92 9.85 -19.37 -23.02
N THR A 93 9.21 -20.37 -22.40
CA THR A 93 7.78 -20.67 -22.62
C THR A 93 6.88 -19.66 -21.91
N THR A 94 7.32 -19.13 -20.77
CA THR A 94 6.57 -18.12 -20.01
C THR A 94 6.63 -16.76 -20.71
N THR A 95 7.82 -16.31 -21.16
CA THR A 95 8.02 -14.95 -21.69
C THR A 95 7.18 -14.64 -22.93
N LYS A 96 7.03 -15.60 -23.86
CA LYS A 96 6.15 -15.42 -25.04
C LYS A 96 4.66 -15.44 -24.67
N ARG A 97 4.30 -16.16 -23.61
CA ARG A 97 2.90 -16.35 -23.19
C ARG A 97 2.42 -15.25 -22.24
N THR A 98 3.29 -14.55 -21.51
CA THR A 98 2.85 -13.46 -20.62
C THR A 98 2.65 -12.13 -21.33
N ALA A 99 3.35 -11.87 -22.44
CA ALA A 99 3.23 -10.58 -23.14
C ALA A 99 1.90 -10.40 -23.88
N GLU A 100 1.34 -11.49 -24.46
CA GLU A 100 0.08 -11.44 -25.21
C GLU A 100 -1.17 -11.43 -24.32
N PHE A 101 -1.05 -11.86 -23.06
CA PHE A 101 -2.17 -12.06 -22.14
C PHE A 101 -2.20 -11.05 -20.98
N PHE A 102 -1.34 -10.03 -21.03
CA PHE A 102 -1.20 -9.08 -19.93
C PHE A 102 -2.53 -8.36 -19.60
N GLU A 103 -3.32 -8.01 -20.61
CA GLU A 103 -4.62 -7.34 -20.44
C GLU A 103 -5.68 -8.26 -19.81
N ASP A 104 -5.54 -9.58 -19.99
CA ASP A 104 -6.45 -10.60 -19.44
C ASP A 104 -6.16 -10.91 -17.96
N LEU A 105 -5.00 -10.49 -17.44
CA LEU A 105 -4.68 -10.67 -16.03
C LEU A 105 -5.48 -9.70 -15.17
N GLY A 106 -6.21 -10.25 -14.20
CA GLY A 106 -6.84 -9.49 -13.13
C GLY A 106 -5.81 -8.86 -12.20
N PRO A 107 -6.18 -7.79 -11.47
CA PRO A 107 -5.33 -7.25 -10.41
C PRO A 107 -5.12 -8.30 -9.32
N LEU A 108 -3.92 -8.32 -8.73
CA LEU A 108 -3.57 -9.28 -7.67
C LEU A 108 -4.56 -9.25 -6.50
N GLU A 109 -5.35 -10.32 -6.40
CA GLU A 109 -6.31 -10.50 -5.33
C GLU A 109 -5.60 -10.90 -4.03
N THR A 110 -5.98 -10.24 -2.93
CA THR A 110 -5.17 -10.01 -1.73
C THR A 110 -4.98 -11.22 -0.78
N ALA A 111 -4.96 -12.44 -1.29
CA ALA A 111 -4.73 -13.65 -0.48
C ALA A 111 -3.28 -13.78 0.07
N ILE A 112 -2.33 -12.95 -0.40
CA ILE A 112 -0.95 -12.97 0.07
C ILE A 112 -0.85 -12.09 1.32
N THR A 113 -0.53 -12.70 2.45
CA THR A 113 -0.22 -11.97 3.70
C THR A 113 1.18 -11.35 3.60
N PHE A 114 1.46 -10.33 4.41
CA PHE A 114 2.76 -9.64 4.39
C PHE A 114 3.95 -10.61 4.60
N ASP A 115 3.77 -11.62 5.46
CA ASP A 115 4.77 -12.66 5.76
C ASP A 115 4.98 -13.67 4.62
N GLN A 116 4.08 -13.69 3.63
CA GLN A 116 4.15 -14.56 2.46
C GLN A 116 4.72 -13.84 1.24
N LEU A 117 5.00 -12.54 1.32
CA LEU A 117 5.56 -11.79 0.20
C LEU A 117 6.98 -12.29 -0.12
N PRO A 118 7.38 -12.24 -1.41
CA PRO A 118 8.68 -12.76 -1.82
C PRO A 118 9.84 -11.90 -1.27
N ASP A 119 10.90 -12.56 -0.85
CA ASP A 119 12.16 -11.91 -0.47
C ASP A 119 13.02 -11.61 -1.70
N GLU A 120 12.86 -12.41 -2.75
CA GLU A 120 13.58 -12.28 -4.03
C GLU A 120 12.61 -12.03 -5.18
N LEU A 121 12.97 -11.09 -6.04
CA LEU A 121 12.18 -10.74 -7.21
C LEU A 121 13.06 -10.81 -8.46
N VAL A 122 12.66 -11.62 -9.44
CA VAL A 122 13.32 -11.74 -10.73
C VAL A 122 12.52 -10.94 -11.75
N VAL A 123 13.09 -9.85 -12.25
CA VAL A 123 12.39 -8.92 -13.15
C VAL A 123 12.89 -9.10 -14.58
N TYR A 124 11.97 -9.36 -15.49
CA TYR A 124 12.20 -9.36 -16.93
C TYR A 124 11.63 -8.07 -17.53
N GLU A 125 12.50 -7.22 -18.08
CA GLU A 125 12.10 -6.11 -18.95
C GLU A 125 11.47 -6.66 -20.24
N HIS A 126 10.53 -5.91 -20.81
CA HIS A 126 9.85 -6.33 -22.04
C HIS A 126 10.87 -6.58 -23.17
N GLY A 127 10.81 -7.77 -23.78
CA GLY A 127 11.72 -8.19 -24.84
C GLY A 127 13.13 -8.60 -24.37
N SER A 128 13.46 -8.45 -23.08
CA SER A 128 14.72 -8.94 -22.53
C SER A 128 14.65 -10.42 -22.17
N THR A 129 15.67 -11.19 -22.54
CA THR A 129 15.87 -12.57 -22.06
C THR A 129 16.75 -12.65 -20.82
N VAL A 130 17.36 -11.53 -20.42
CA VAL A 130 18.25 -11.44 -19.27
C VAL A 130 17.48 -10.78 -18.12
N PRO A 131 17.15 -11.53 -17.05
CA PRO A 131 16.48 -10.95 -15.91
C PRO A 131 17.44 -10.16 -15.02
N VAL A 132 16.89 -9.22 -14.26
CA VAL A 132 17.57 -8.58 -13.15
C VAL A 132 17.03 -9.17 -11.86
N GLN A 133 17.93 -9.61 -10.98
CA GLN A 133 17.56 -10.09 -9.66
C GLN A 133 17.52 -8.94 -8.66
N TYR A 134 16.49 -8.95 -7.84
CA TYR A 134 16.26 -8.00 -6.77
C TYR A 134 16.03 -8.71 -5.44
N LYS A 135 16.35 -8.00 -4.36
CA LYS A 135 16.10 -8.40 -2.98
C LYS A 135 15.18 -7.39 -2.32
N ARG A 136 14.20 -7.88 -1.57
CA ARG A 136 13.34 -7.05 -0.74
C ARG A 136 14.16 -6.41 0.38
N VAL A 137 13.95 -5.12 0.60
CA VAL A 137 14.53 -4.39 1.73
C VAL A 137 13.42 -3.97 2.67
N TYR A 138 13.75 -3.90 3.95
CA TYR A 138 12.82 -3.54 5.02
C TYR A 138 13.26 -2.20 5.62
N ALA A 139 12.29 -1.32 5.88
CA ALA A 139 12.57 -0.09 6.58
C ALA A 139 12.99 -0.44 8.01
N ARG A 140 14.26 -0.18 8.33
CA ARG A 140 14.80 -0.30 9.67
C ARG A 140 15.76 0.85 9.84
N ILE A 141 15.59 1.59 10.93
CA ILE A 141 16.56 2.60 11.33
C ILE A 141 17.75 1.83 11.90
N THR A 142 18.89 1.89 11.22
CA THR A 142 20.14 1.33 11.76
C THR A 142 20.61 2.16 12.95
N GLU A 143 21.54 1.62 13.73
CA GLU A 143 22.23 2.39 14.78
C GLU A 143 22.95 3.62 14.20
N ASP A 144 23.34 3.57 12.93
CA ASP A 144 23.97 4.65 12.18
C ASP A 144 22.97 5.69 11.61
N GLY A 145 21.66 5.46 11.79
CA GLY A 145 20.60 6.34 11.29
C GLY A 145 20.23 6.12 9.82
N ASP A 146 20.74 5.09 9.17
CA ASP A 146 20.29 4.69 7.83
C ASP A 146 18.84 4.20 7.92
N ARG A 147 17.99 4.66 6.99
CA ARG A 147 16.54 4.40 7.05
C ARG A 147 16.13 3.01 6.57
N PHE A 148 17.06 2.27 5.95
CA PHE A 148 16.82 0.94 5.41
C PHE A 148 17.96 0.01 5.75
N CYS A 149 17.60 -1.21 6.14
CA CYS A 149 18.54 -2.30 6.18
C CYS A 149 18.31 -3.19 4.97
N VAL A 150 19.33 -3.34 4.13
CA VAL A 150 19.44 -4.55 3.30
C VAL A 150 19.69 -5.70 4.27
N PRO A 151 18.88 -6.77 4.28
CA PRO A 151 19.15 -7.93 5.12
C PRO A 151 20.57 -8.44 4.83
N THR A 152 21.49 -8.27 5.78
CA THR A 152 22.82 -8.86 5.69
C THR A 152 22.67 -10.37 5.77
N GLN A 153 23.43 -11.11 4.95
CA GLN A 153 23.36 -12.57 4.79
C GLN A 153 23.50 -13.40 6.10
N GLY A 154 23.75 -12.77 7.25
CA GLY A 154 23.91 -13.42 8.55
C GLY A 154 22.63 -13.60 9.38
N ILE A 155 21.53 -12.89 9.08
CA ILE A 155 20.22 -13.12 9.74
C ILE A 155 19.35 -13.91 8.77
N CYS A 156 19.80 -15.14 8.50
CA CYS A 156 19.09 -16.10 7.65
C CYS A 156 17.71 -16.43 8.26
N HIS A 157 16.69 -15.70 7.87
CA HIS A 157 15.44 -16.41 7.57
C HIS A 157 15.75 -17.24 6.33
N PRO A 158 15.50 -18.57 6.33
CA PRO A 158 15.69 -19.37 5.12
C PRO A 158 14.91 -18.68 4.01
N VAL A 159 15.52 -18.39 2.86
CA VAL A 159 14.87 -17.71 1.73
C VAL A 159 13.59 -18.46 1.43
N ARG A 160 12.42 -17.91 1.78
CA ARG A 160 11.19 -18.71 1.74
C ARG A 160 10.50 -18.60 0.39
N HIS A 161 10.68 -17.49 -0.33
CA HIS A 161 9.78 -17.11 -1.42
C HIS A 161 10.50 -16.26 -2.48
N SER A 162 10.52 -16.75 -3.73
CA SER A 162 10.95 -15.99 -4.92
C SER A 162 9.74 -15.75 -5.83
N ALA A 163 9.68 -14.59 -6.48
CA ALA A 163 8.66 -14.25 -7.46
C ALA A 163 9.29 -13.80 -8.78
N ILE A 164 8.50 -13.86 -9.86
CA ILE A 164 8.90 -13.41 -11.18
C ILE A 164 7.98 -12.27 -11.61
N LEU A 165 8.56 -11.17 -12.10
CA LEU A 165 7.82 -10.03 -12.66
C LEU A 165 8.22 -9.86 -14.13
N HIS A 166 7.23 -9.95 -15.03
CA HIS A 166 7.40 -9.60 -16.44
C HIS A 166 6.77 -8.24 -16.68
N LEU A 167 7.59 -7.24 -17.03
CA LEU A 167 7.11 -5.89 -17.31
C LEU A 167 6.42 -5.83 -18.67
N ALA A 168 5.32 -5.08 -18.72
CA ALA A 168 4.58 -4.82 -19.95
C ALA A 168 5.43 -3.98 -20.94
N PRO A 169 5.03 -3.90 -22.22
CA PRO A 169 5.69 -3.06 -23.21
C PRO A 169 5.74 -1.58 -22.78
N PRO A 170 6.81 -0.83 -23.12
CA PRO A 170 6.99 0.58 -22.72
C PRO A 170 5.88 1.53 -23.17
N THR A 171 5.09 1.16 -24.18
CA THR A 171 3.93 1.95 -24.64
C THR A 171 2.85 2.12 -23.59
N THR A 172 2.92 1.36 -22.50
CA THR A 172 2.00 1.42 -21.36
C THR A 172 2.60 2.13 -20.15
N ASP A 173 3.82 2.65 -20.27
CA ASP A 173 4.50 3.34 -19.18
C ASP A 173 3.79 4.65 -18.84
N ILE A 174 3.51 4.84 -17.55
CA ILE A 174 2.96 6.09 -17.04
C ILE A 174 4.12 6.86 -16.39
N HIS A 175 4.45 8.00 -16.98
CA HIS A 175 5.50 8.87 -16.46
C HIS A 175 4.91 9.94 -15.56
N SER A 176 5.51 10.11 -14.39
CA SER A 176 5.33 11.28 -13.52
C SER A 176 6.63 12.06 -13.50
N SER A 177 6.64 13.23 -12.87
CA SER A 177 7.87 14.00 -12.75
C SER A 177 9.02 13.15 -12.16
N HIS A 178 8.83 12.35 -11.12
CA HIS A 178 9.93 11.66 -10.40
C HIS A 178 9.96 10.15 -10.56
N SER A 179 9.00 9.54 -11.26
CA SER A 179 8.95 8.09 -11.39
C SER A 179 8.30 7.66 -12.70
N THR A 180 8.66 6.47 -13.15
CA THR A 180 7.99 5.73 -14.23
C THR A 180 7.26 4.56 -13.59
N ILE A 181 5.97 4.45 -13.89
CA ILE A 181 5.09 3.38 -13.44
C ILE A 181 4.93 2.43 -14.61
N LYS A 182 5.29 1.17 -14.40
CA LYS A 182 5.11 0.09 -15.36
C LYS A 182 4.15 -0.93 -14.77
N ARG A 183 3.19 -1.41 -15.55
CA ARG A 183 2.41 -2.58 -15.13
C ARG A 183 3.14 -3.86 -15.54
N GLY A 184 2.89 -4.95 -14.84
CA GLY A 184 3.56 -6.22 -15.15
C GLY A 184 2.82 -7.44 -14.63
N ALA A 185 3.07 -8.58 -15.27
CA ALA A 185 2.59 -9.88 -14.85
C ALA A 185 3.49 -10.39 -13.72
N PHE A 186 2.93 -10.54 -12.53
CA PHE A 186 3.60 -11.00 -11.33
C PHE A 186 3.20 -12.44 -11.05
N THR A 187 4.18 -13.33 -11.08
CA THR A 187 3.99 -14.76 -10.84
C THR A 187 4.57 -15.13 -9.48
N PHE A 188 3.72 -15.63 -8.59
CA PHE A 188 4.08 -16.03 -7.24
C PHE A 188 3.18 -17.15 -6.71
N ALA A 189 3.75 -18.21 -6.14
CA ALA A 189 3.03 -19.35 -5.57
C ALA A 189 1.93 -19.92 -6.52
N ASP A 190 2.32 -20.18 -7.77
CA ASP A 190 1.45 -20.68 -8.86
C ASP A 190 0.32 -19.74 -9.29
N LYS A 191 0.27 -18.52 -8.76
CA LYS A 191 -0.65 -17.46 -9.21
C LYS A 191 0.07 -16.49 -10.13
N CYS A 192 -0.65 -15.97 -11.11
CA CYS A 192 -0.17 -14.97 -12.04
C CYS A 192 -1.19 -13.84 -12.08
N ASP A 193 -0.77 -12.67 -11.61
CA ASP A 193 -1.65 -11.53 -11.42
C ASP A 193 -1.01 -10.25 -11.93
N ARG A 194 -1.82 -9.21 -12.13
CA ARG A 194 -1.35 -7.90 -12.54
C ARG A 194 -0.95 -7.05 -11.33
N VAL A 195 0.23 -6.45 -11.42
CA VAL A 195 0.77 -5.50 -10.43
C VAL A 195 1.33 -4.26 -11.09
N VAL A 196 1.63 -3.26 -10.27
CA VAL A 196 2.35 -2.06 -10.66
C VAL A 196 3.75 -2.07 -10.05
N ALA A 197 4.74 -1.82 -10.90
CA ALA A 197 6.14 -1.61 -10.55
C ALA A 197 6.51 -0.16 -10.82
N LYS A 198 6.90 0.55 -9.76
CA LYS A 198 7.29 1.95 -9.84
C LYS A 198 8.80 2.09 -9.73
N PHE A 199 9.37 2.76 -10.71
CA PHE A 199 10.81 2.99 -10.87
C PHE A 199 11.10 4.49 -10.72
N PRO A 200 12.24 4.89 -10.16
CA PRO A 200 12.64 6.29 -10.15
C PRO A 200 13.05 6.72 -11.55
N GLN A 201 12.76 7.97 -11.92
CA GLN A 201 13.35 8.55 -13.13
C GLN A 201 14.87 8.69 -13.01
N ALA A 202 15.57 8.76 -14.15
CA ALA A 202 17.02 9.01 -14.24
C ALA A 202 17.42 10.46 -13.89
N ARG A 203 16.66 11.11 -13.00
CA ARG A 203 16.94 12.45 -12.49
C ARG A 203 17.17 12.38 -11.00
N CYS A 204 17.94 13.31 -10.49
CA CYS A 204 18.26 13.32 -9.08
C CYS A 204 17.05 13.68 -8.21
N GLY A 205 17.07 13.22 -6.96
CA GLY A 205 15.93 13.31 -6.04
C GLY A 205 14.81 12.31 -6.32
N ALA A 206 14.70 11.74 -7.53
CA ALA A 206 13.72 10.70 -7.86
C ALA A 206 13.89 9.45 -6.98
N HIS A 207 15.13 9.00 -6.80
CA HIS A 207 15.46 7.87 -5.91
C HIS A 207 15.05 8.16 -4.46
N HIS A 208 15.34 9.36 -3.98
CA HIS A 208 15.00 9.77 -2.62
C HIS A 208 13.48 9.82 -2.43
N ARG A 209 12.74 10.35 -3.41
CA ARG A 209 11.27 10.36 -3.36
C ARG A 209 10.69 8.94 -3.38
N LEU A 210 11.19 8.06 -4.24
CA LEU A 210 10.72 6.67 -4.28
C LEU A 210 11.02 5.93 -2.96
N HIS A 211 12.18 6.20 -2.37
CA HIS A 211 12.59 5.67 -1.08
C HIS A 211 11.70 6.17 0.07
N ASN A 212 11.41 7.47 0.11
CA ASN A 212 10.47 8.03 1.09
C ASN A 212 9.07 7.47 0.89
N GLU A 213 8.65 7.23 -0.35
CA GLU A 213 7.37 6.59 -0.64
C GLU A 213 7.34 5.16 -0.12
N ALA A 214 8.42 4.38 -0.29
CA ALA A 214 8.55 3.06 0.32
C ALA A 214 8.43 3.11 1.85
N LEU A 215 9.08 4.09 2.49
CA LEU A 215 8.97 4.30 3.95
C LEU A 215 7.54 4.61 4.37
N ALA A 216 6.84 5.47 3.63
CA ALA A 216 5.46 5.82 3.92
C ALA A 216 4.56 4.58 3.86
N TYR A 217 4.69 3.77 2.81
CA TYR A 217 3.91 2.54 2.67
C TYR A 217 4.19 1.52 3.78
N GLU A 218 5.46 1.34 4.17
CA GLU A 218 5.82 0.42 5.28
C GLU A 218 5.30 0.93 6.63
N ALA A 219 5.23 2.25 6.83
CA ALA A 219 4.73 2.86 8.05
C ALA A 219 3.19 2.85 8.16
N PHE A 220 2.48 2.65 7.06
CA PHE A 220 1.03 2.65 7.06
C PHE A 220 0.47 1.47 7.84
N PRO A 221 -0.57 1.69 8.67
CA PRO A 221 -1.24 0.57 9.31
C PRO A 221 -1.94 -0.30 8.25
N PRO A 222 -1.95 -1.64 8.39
CA PRO A 222 -2.50 -2.53 7.36
C PRO A 222 -3.94 -2.20 6.95
N TYR A 223 -4.76 -1.70 7.88
CA TYR A 223 -6.18 -1.41 7.64
C TYR A 223 -6.45 -0.24 6.67
N ILE A 224 -5.45 0.57 6.29
CA ILE A 224 -5.65 1.58 5.24
C ILE A 224 -5.33 1.04 3.84
N ALA A 225 -4.62 -0.08 3.75
CA ALA A 225 -4.34 -0.78 2.49
C ALA A 225 -5.30 -1.97 2.26
N GLU A 226 -6.05 -2.37 3.29
CA GLU A 226 -6.96 -3.52 3.27
C GLU A 226 -8.37 -3.12 3.70
N TYR A 227 -9.35 -3.98 3.44
CA TYR A 227 -10.72 -3.78 3.92
C TYR A 227 -10.79 -3.85 5.43
N PHE A 228 -11.45 -2.86 6.03
CA PHE A 228 -11.68 -2.86 7.47
C PHE A 228 -13.17 -2.88 7.78
N VAL A 229 -13.60 -3.90 8.51
CA VAL A 229 -14.97 -4.01 9.01
C VAL A 229 -15.02 -3.43 10.42
N PHE A 230 -15.62 -2.26 10.56
CA PHE A 230 -15.86 -1.63 11.85
C PHE A 230 -17.21 -2.08 12.41
N VAL A 231 -17.22 -2.63 13.61
CA VAL A 231 -18.45 -2.94 14.36
C VAL A 231 -18.60 -1.88 15.46
N PRO A 232 -19.57 -0.96 15.37
CA PRO A 232 -19.89 -0.01 16.43
C PRO A 232 -20.25 -0.77 17.72
N GLU A 233 -19.65 -0.37 18.84
CA GLU A 233 -19.85 -1.00 20.16
C GLU A 233 -21.23 -0.71 20.79
N ASP A 234 -22.27 -0.38 20.02
CA ASP A 234 -23.59 0.04 20.55
C ASP A 234 -24.41 -1.13 21.14
N SER A 235 -23.81 -2.31 21.34
CA SER A 235 -24.41 -3.39 22.14
C SER A 235 -23.96 -3.27 23.59
N ASP A 236 -24.88 -3.01 24.51
CA ASP A 236 -24.71 -2.97 25.97
C ASP A 236 -24.22 -4.29 26.62
N GLU A 237 -23.51 -5.17 25.90
CA GLU A 237 -23.03 -6.45 26.42
C GLU A 237 -21.79 -6.30 27.34
N PRO A 238 -21.74 -7.04 28.46
CA PRO A 238 -20.67 -6.90 29.46
C PRO A 238 -19.30 -7.39 28.93
N GLN A 239 -18.26 -6.58 29.11
CA GLN A 239 -16.91 -6.89 28.63
C GLN A 239 -16.17 -7.97 29.46
N VAL A 240 -15.54 -8.92 28.76
CA VAL A 240 -14.58 -9.92 29.26
C VAL A 240 -13.23 -9.25 29.65
N PRO A 241 -12.47 -9.78 30.63
CA PRO A 241 -11.36 -9.05 31.25
C PRO A 241 -10.21 -8.71 30.30
N GLN A 242 -9.74 -7.47 30.46
CA GLN A 242 -8.70 -6.82 29.66
C GLN A 242 -7.31 -7.38 29.93
N GLY A 243 -6.63 -7.84 28.87
CA GLY A 243 -5.17 -7.79 28.80
C GLY A 243 -4.70 -6.34 28.61
N THR A 244 -3.52 -6.00 29.12
CA THR A 244 -2.96 -4.63 29.12
C THR A 244 -2.77 -4.07 27.71
N VAL A 245 -3.76 -3.28 27.24
CA VAL A 245 -3.75 -2.58 25.95
C VAL A 245 -3.61 -1.06 26.19
N PRO A 246 -2.78 -0.34 25.42
CA PRO A 246 -2.48 1.08 25.66
C PRO A 246 -3.71 2.02 25.57
N LYS A 247 -3.73 3.01 26.46
CA LYS A 247 -4.85 3.94 26.77
C LYS A 247 -5.27 4.92 25.64
N LYS A 248 -4.60 4.92 24.47
CA LYS A 248 -4.86 5.92 23.39
C LYS A 248 -6.03 5.59 22.45
N ARG A 249 -6.89 4.61 22.80
CA ARG A 249 -8.10 4.22 22.03
C ARG A 249 -9.12 5.36 21.83
N GLY A 250 -9.10 6.42 22.65
CA GLY A 250 -10.10 7.49 22.58
C GLY A 250 -10.11 8.27 21.24
N ARG A 251 -8.93 8.60 20.69
CA ARG A 251 -8.81 9.42 19.47
C ARG A 251 -9.15 8.60 18.22
N PHE A 252 -8.61 7.38 18.10
CA PHE A 252 -8.97 6.45 17.03
C PHE A 252 -10.46 6.08 17.04
N LYS A 253 -11.07 5.87 18.23
CA LYS A 253 -12.52 5.70 18.34
C LYS A 253 -13.29 6.95 17.88
N ARG A 254 -12.82 8.15 18.20
CA ARG A 254 -13.45 9.41 17.74
C ARG A 254 -13.36 9.55 16.22
N ILE A 255 -12.21 9.20 15.64
CA ILE A 255 -11.96 9.15 14.20
C ILE A 255 -12.90 8.14 13.52
N LEU A 256 -12.92 6.88 13.98
CA LEU A 256 -13.79 5.86 13.42
C LEU A 256 -15.27 6.23 13.51
N ARG A 257 -15.71 6.92 14.58
CA ARG A 257 -17.07 7.46 14.68
C ARG A 257 -17.34 8.58 13.67
N LYS A 258 -16.37 9.47 13.41
CA LYS A 258 -16.50 10.53 12.39
C LYS A 258 -16.58 9.92 10.99
N VAL A 259 -15.69 8.98 10.68
CA VAL A 259 -15.71 8.19 9.43
C VAL A 259 -17.05 7.48 9.28
N ALA A 260 -17.45 6.70 10.29
CA ALA A 260 -18.71 5.97 10.31
C ALA A 260 -19.89 6.87 9.99
N LYS A 261 -19.92 8.07 10.58
CA LYS A 261 -20.92 9.08 10.31
C LYS A 261 -20.87 9.57 8.86
N VAL A 262 -19.69 9.92 8.33
CA VAL A 262 -19.54 10.37 6.93
C VAL A 262 -19.97 9.27 5.95
N VAL A 263 -19.53 8.02 6.15
CA VAL A 263 -19.91 6.88 5.32
C VAL A 263 -21.42 6.65 5.39
N LYS A 264 -22.01 6.73 6.58
CA LYS A 264 -23.47 6.61 6.76
C LYS A 264 -24.22 7.75 6.07
N ASP A 265 -23.76 9.00 6.19
CA ASP A 265 -24.38 10.18 5.57
C ASP A 265 -24.30 10.08 4.03
N VAL A 266 -23.18 9.61 3.49
CA VAL A 266 -22.99 9.34 2.05
C VAL A 266 -23.89 8.20 1.56
N ALA A 267 -23.95 7.08 2.31
CA ALA A 267 -24.75 5.92 1.95
C ALA A 267 -26.26 6.25 1.96
N THR A 268 -26.72 6.98 2.99
CA THR A 268 -28.12 7.42 3.13
C THR A 268 -28.53 8.45 2.07
N SER A 269 -27.61 9.32 1.65
CA SER A 269 -27.81 10.23 0.52
C SER A 269 -27.81 9.54 -0.86
N SER A 270 -27.42 8.25 -0.94
CA SER A 270 -27.30 7.48 -2.19
C SER A 270 -28.46 6.49 -2.41
N THR A 271 -29.65 6.77 -1.86
CA THR A 271 -30.85 5.95 -2.03
C THR A 271 -31.47 6.12 -3.42
N ASN A 272 -30.87 5.44 -4.40
CA ASN A 272 -31.52 4.93 -5.62
C ASN A 272 -31.35 3.40 -5.73
N MET A 273 -31.06 2.72 -4.61
CA MET A 273 -31.16 1.26 -4.55
C MET A 273 -32.62 0.86 -4.66
N ALA A 274 -32.92 -0.03 -5.60
CA ALA A 274 -34.26 -0.58 -5.80
C ALA A 274 -34.84 -1.12 -4.49
N PRO A 275 -36.17 -1.00 -4.26
CA PRO A 275 -36.81 -1.52 -3.05
C PRO A 275 -36.49 -3.01 -2.91
N ILE A 276 -35.89 -3.39 -1.79
CA ILE A 276 -35.80 -4.79 -1.40
C ILE A 276 -37.26 -5.23 -1.18
N PRO A 277 -37.73 -6.30 -1.84
CA PRO A 277 -39.11 -6.74 -1.70
C PRO A 277 -39.42 -7.04 -0.23
N ASP A 278 -40.55 -6.50 0.24
CA ASP A 278 -41.02 -6.54 1.62
C ASP A 278 -41.26 -7.99 2.10
N GLY A 279 -40.18 -8.66 2.49
CA GLY A 279 -40.20 -9.92 3.21
C GLY A 279 -39.82 -9.68 4.65
N GLU A 280 -40.81 -9.72 5.54
CA GLU A 280 -40.66 -9.66 7.01
C GLU A 280 -39.66 -10.72 7.51
N SER A 281 -38.39 -10.36 7.60
CA SER A 281 -37.48 -11.00 8.53
C SER A 281 -36.82 -9.91 9.34
N ASP A 282 -37.21 -9.83 10.61
CA ASP A 282 -36.64 -9.00 11.68
C ASP A 282 -35.23 -9.50 12.06
N SER A 283 -34.43 -9.77 11.02
CA SER A 283 -33.05 -10.19 11.10
C SER A 283 -32.26 -8.96 11.47
N MET A 284 -31.89 -8.85 12.75
CA MET A 284 -30.81 -7.99 13.25
C MET A 284 -29.57 -8.15 12.36
N THR A 285 -29.48 -7.40 11.28
CA THR A 285 -28.23 -7.28 10.52
C THR A 285 -27.31 -6.43 11.39
N PRO A 286 -26.18 -6.97 11.87
CA PRO A 286 -25.25 -6.17 12.67
C PRO A 286 -24.85 -4.93 11.86
N ASN A 287 -24.87 -3.77 12.53
CA ASN A 287 -24.52 -2.48 11.93
C ASN A 287 -23.01 -2.39 11.68
N TYR A 288 -22.43 -3.21 10.80
CA TYR A 288 -21.02 -3.06 10.44
C TYR A 288 -20.83 -1.98 9.37
N ILE A 289 -19.69 -1.29 9.44
CA ILE A 289 -19.27 -0.27 8.48
C ILE A 289 -18.02 -0.77 7.78
N ILE A 290 -18.11 -0.97 6.48
CA ILE A 290 -16.98 -1.37 5.65
C ILE A 290 -16.25 -0.11 5.22
N ILE A 291 -14.98 0.01 5.62
CA ILE A 291 -14.06 1.05 5.16
C ILE A 291 -13.25 0.47 3.99
N PRO A 292 -13.30 1.07 2.80
CA PRO A 292 -12.51 0.61 1.67
C PRO A 292 -11.02 0.95 1.84
N PRO A 293 -10.12 0.21 1.17
CA PRO A 293 -8.71 0.58 1.07
C PRO A 293 -8.53 2.01 0.56
N VAL A 294 -7.70 2.78 1.26
CA VAL A 294 -7.38 4.18 1.02
C VAL A 294 -6.13 4.33 0.15
N VAL A 295 -5.19 3.41 0.33
CA VAL A 295 -3.91 3.36 -0.39
C VAL A 295 -3.76 2.00 -1.10
N PRO A 296 -2.91 1.88 -2.13
CA PRO A 296 -2.60 0.59 -2.76
C PRO A 296 -2.01 -0.41 -1.75
N LYS A 297 -2.25 -1.71 -1.95
CA LYS A 297 -1.50 -2.71 -1.21
C LYS A 297 -0.03 -2.65 -1.62
N PHE A 298 0.84 -2.68 -0.62
CA PHE A 298 2.29 -2.60 -0.79
C PHE A 298 2.90 -4.01 -0.75
N PHE A 299 3.58 -4.41 -1.83
CA PHE A 299 4.20 -5.75 -1.95
C PHE A 299 5.70 -5.76 -1.65
N GLY A 300 6.28 -4.58 -1.42
CA GLY A 300 7.67 -4.43 -0.99
C GLY A 300 8.47 -3.45 -1.83
N TYR A 301 9.58 -3.01 -1.25
CA TYR A 301 10.59 -2.22 -1.92
C TYR A 301 11.79 -3.13 -2.19
N TYR A 302 12.20 -3.19 -3.45
CA TYR A 302 13.16 -4.16 -3.96
C TYR A 302 14.37 -3.43 -4.54
N VAL A 303 15.56 -3.85 -4.16
CA VAL A 303 16.84 -3.28 -4.65
C VAL A 303 17.60 -4.34 -5.42
N PRO A 304 18.39 -3.99 -6.45
CA PRO A 304 19.11 -4.99 -7.23
C PRO A 304 20.04 -5.82 -6.33
N ALA A 305 20.05 -7.14 -6.51
CA ALA A 305 20.73 -8.08 -5.63
C ALA A 305 22.25 -7.89 -5.52
N HIS A 306 22.86 -7.28 -6.56
CA HIS A 306 24.30 -6.97 -6.64
C HIS A 306 24.67 -5.63 -5.98
N VAL A 307 23.69 -4.88 -5.49
CA VAL A 307 23.88 -3.57 -4.86
C VAL A 307 23.91 -3.76 -3.35
N GLU A 308 25.10 -3.69 -2.75
CA GLU A 308 25.28 -3.88 -1.30
C GLU A 308 24.71 -2.73 -0.47
N LYS A 309 24.75 -1.51 -1.01
CA LYS A 309 24.20 -0.30 -0.39
C LYS A 309 23.40 0.45 -1.42
N LEU A 310 22.19 0.90 -1.06
CA LEU A 310 21.37 1.78 -1.87
C LEU A 310 22.20 3.02 -2.27
N PRO A 311 22.69 3.13 -3.52
CA PRO A 311 23.54 4.23 -3.91
C PRO A 311 22.63 5.43 -4.15
N CYS A 312 22.49 6.29 -3.15
CA CYS A 312 22.34 7.70 -3.50
C CYS A 312 23.77 8.19 -3.79
N HIS A 313 23.98 8.85 -4.93
CA HIS A 313 25.27 9.50 -5.13
C HIS A 313 25.48 10.53 -4.01
N PRO A 314 26.70 10.72 -3.50
CA PRO A 314 26.98 11.82 -2.58
C PRO A 314 26.57 13.19 -3.15
N THR A 315 26.57 13.30 -4.49
CA THR A 315 26.15 14.47 -5.27
C THR A 315 24.68 14.47 -5.65
N CYS A 316 23.90 13.51 -5.14
CA CYS A 316 22.48 13.34 -5.47
C CYS A 316 21.62 14.41 -4.73
N GLY A 317 21.85 15.70 -4.99
CA GLY A 317 21.05 16.81 -4.47
C GLY A 317 19.72 16.99 -5.21
N ALA A 318 18.80 17.85 -4.75
CA ALA A 318 17.46 17.95 -5.35
C ALA A 318 17.40 18.21 -6.87
N ALA A 319 18.49 18.64 -7.53
CA ALA A 319 18.54 19.10 -8.92
C ALA A 319 19.56 18.39 -9.86
N GLY A 320 20.29 17.36 -9.43
CA GLY A 320 21.24 16.65 -10.30
C GLY A 320 20.61 15.78 -11.42
N VAL A 321 21.44 15.17 -12.27
CA VAL A 321 21.05 14.04 -13.13
C VAL A 321 21.74 12.78 -12.60
N CYS A 322 21.00 11.69 -12.46
CA CYS A 322 21.48 10.46 -11.84
C CYS A 322 21.60 9.39 -12.93
N ALA A 323 22.64 9.47 -13.75
CA ALA A 323 22.93 8.46 -14.77
C ALA A 323 23.54 7.23 -14.09
N THR A 324 22.72 6.42 -13.45
CA THR A 324 23.16 5.16 -12.85
C THR A 324 23.23 4.08 -13.92
N ALA A 325 24.40 3.46 -14.09
CA ALA A 325 24.60 2.34 -15.00
C ALA A 325 24.03 1.01 -14.45
N TRP A 326 23.47 1.03 -13.24
CA TRP A 326 22.91 -0.12 -12.56
C TRP A 326 21.36 -0.07 -12.59
N ALA A 327 20.74 -1.24 -12.41
CA ALA A 327 19.28 -1.36 -12.48
C ALA A 327 18.59 -0.57 -11.36
N GLN A 328 17.51 0.14 -11.66
CA GLN A 328 16.85 0.99 -10.66
C GLN A 328 16.11 0.16 -9.61
N PRO A 329 15.97 0.63 -8.35
CA PRO A 329 15.11 -0.02 -7.36
C PRO A 329 13.64 -0.01 -7.80
N VAL A 330 12.87 -0.98 -7.29
CA VAL A 330 11.46 -1.18 -7.64
C VAL A 330 10.59 -1.05 -6.40
N LEU A 331 9.58 -0.19 -6.47
CA LEU A 331 8.50 -0.16 -5.50
C LEU A 331 7.32 -0.94 -6.09
N LEU A 332 7.05 -2.14 -5.54
CA LEU A 332 6.04 -3.06 -6.05
C LEU A 332 4.73 -2.88 -5.28
N MET A 333 3.63 -2.67 -5.99
CA MET A 333 2.32 -2.39 -5.40
C MET A 333 1.16 -2.92 -6.25
N GLU A 334 -0.02 -2.92 -5.65
CA GLU A 334 -1.27 -3.24 -6.32
C GLU A 334 -1.54 -2.34 -7.53
N ASP A 335 -2.00 -2.95 -8.63
CA ASP A 335 -2.59 -2.20 -9.75
C ASP A 335 -3.99 -1.71 -9.35
N CYS A 336 -4.08 -0.43 -9.02
CA CYS A 336 -5.25 0.19 -8.40
C CYS A 336 -6.05 1.08 -9.36
N GLY A 337 -5.86 0.90 -10.67
CA GLY A 337 -6.58 1.60 -11.72
C GLY A 337 -5.76 2.70 -12.38
N ASP A 338 -6.45 3.73 -12.86
CA ASP A 338 -5.87 4.85 -13.60
C ASP A 338 -6.02 6.15 -12.82
N ALA A 339 -5.15 7.12 -13.11
CA ALA A 339 -5.30 8.47 -12.57
C ALA A 339 -6.67 9.05 -12.92
N ILE A 340 -7.26 9.83 -12.01
CA ILE A 340 -8.56 10.44 -12.24
C ILE A 340 -8.49 11.47 -13.37
N ASP A 341 -9.57 11.55 -14.14
CA ASP A 341 -9.86 12.68 -15.02
C ASP A 341 -10.93 13.55 -14.36
N VAL A 342 -10.52 14.66 -13.77
CA VAL A 342 -11.39 15.54 -12.98
C VAL A 342 -12.53 16.12 -13.82
N GLU A 343 -12.32 16.33 -15.12
CA GLU A 343 -13.34 16.88 -16.03
C GLU A 343 -14.49 15.90 -16.26
N MET A 344 -14.17 14.60 -16.23
CA MET A 344 -15.13 13.52 -16.47
C MET A 344 -15.85 13.05 -15.20
N MET A 345 -15.46 13.55 -14.03
CA MET A 345 -16.04 13.14 -12.74
C MET A 345 -17.33 13.87 -12.40
N SER A 346 -18.30 13.12 -11.87
CA SER A 346 -19.48 13.72 -11.26
C SER A 346 -19.13 14.45 -9.95
N GLU A 347 -19.96 15.41 -9.53
CA GLU A 347 -19.78 16.08 -8.23
C GLU A 347 -19.87 15.11 -7.05
N LYS A 348 -20.61 14.01 -7.19
CA LYS A 348 -20.65 12.93 -6.21
C LYS A 348 -19.29 12.24 -6.13
N ASP A 349 -18.72 11.87 -7.27
CA ASP A 349 -17.44 11.17 -7.34
C ASP A 349 -16.28 12.03 -6.85
N LYS A 350 -16.28 13.33 -7.16
CA LYS A 350 -15.29 14.28 -6.62
C LYS A 350 -15.31 14.30 -5.08
N ARG A 351 -16.50 14.29 -4.46
CA ARG A 351 -16.63 14.23 -2.99
C ARG A 351 -16.11 12.90 -2.43
N LEU A 352 -16.41 11.78 -3.11
CA LEU A 352 -15.92 10.46 -2.71
C LEU A 352 -14.39 10.36 -2.84
N CYS A 353 -13.83 10.92 -3.91
CA CYS A 353 -12.40 10.94 -4.18
C CYS A 353 -11.59 11.74 -3.14
N ALA A 354 -12.20 12.70 -2.47
CA ALA A 354 -11.58 13.44 -1.37
C ALA A 354 -11.58 12.67 -0.04
N LEU A 355 -12.43 11.64 0.13
CA LEU A 355 -12.53 10.90 1.39
C LEU A 355 -11.22 10.18 1.76
N PRO A 356 -10.54 9.45 0.85
CA PRO A 356 -9.24 8.84 1.12
C PRO A 356 -8.22 9.76 1.82
N LEU A 357 -8.18 11.04 1.45
CA LEU A 357 -7.26 11.99 2.08
C LEU A 357 -7.59 12.26 3.55
N LYS A 358 -8.88 12.34 3.90
CA LYS A 358 -9.31 12.48 5.29
C LYS A 358 -8.91 11.27 6.13
N PHE A 359 -8.99 10.08 5.54
CA PHE A 359 -8.51 8.86 6.19
C PHE A 359 -7.00 8.88 6.43
N LEU A 360 -6.22 9.45 5.52
CA LEU A 360 -4.77 9.65 5.73
C LEU A 360 -4.51 10.59 6.92
N HIS A 361 -5.21 11.73 6.98
CA HIS A 361 -5.10 12.67 8.11
C HIS A 361 -5.47 12.01 9.45
N ASP A 362 -6.51 11.18 9.43
CA ASP A 362 -6.98 10.41 10.57
C ASP A 362 -5.94 9.38 11.08
N VAL A 363 -5.05 8.89 10.20
CA VAL A 363 -3.89 8.07 10.60
C VAL A 363 -2.60 8.89 10.80
N ALA A 364 -2.75 10.19 11.03
CA ALA A 364 -1.67 11.14 11.29
C ALA A 364 -0.64 11.23 10.14
N PHE A 365 -1.12 11.19 8.90
CA PHE A 365 -0.30 11.32 7.70
C PHE A 365 -0.82 12.41 6.77
N VAL A 366 0.06 13.29 6.30
CA VAL A 366 -0.20 14.30 5.26
C VAL A 366 0.55 13.95 3.97
N HIS A 367 -0.09 14.13 2.84
CA HIS A 367 0.45 13.82 1.52
C HIS A 367 1.37 14.92 0.97
N GLN A 368 1.05 16.20 1.19
CA GLN A 368 1.89 17.37 0.81
C GLN A 368 2.26 17.49 -0.68
N GLY A 369 1.54 16.80 -1.56
CA GLY A 369 1.93 16.64 -2.97
C GLY A 369 0.75 16.37 -3.87
N ILE A 370 -0.38 16.99 -3.54
CA ILE A 370 -1.69 16.73 -4.13
C ILE A 370 -1.74 17.18 -5.59
N ALA A 371 -2.09 16.26 -6.48
CA ALA A 371 -2.31 16.49 -7.90
C ALA A 371 -3.33 15.46 -8.43
N PRO A 372 -3.97 15.67 -9.60
CA PRO A 372 -4.89 14.68 -10.18
C PRO A 372 -4.26 13.27 -10.29
N SER A 373 -2.98 13.20 -10.67
CA SER A 373 -2.22 11.96 -10.81
C SER A 373 -1.99 11.18 -9.49
N LYS A 374 -2.33 11.79 -8.35
CA LYS A 374 -2.24 11.16 -7.01
C LYS A 374 -3.53 10.50 -6.57
N PHE A 375 -4.61 10.73 -7.29
CA PHE A 375 -5.86 10.04 -7.07
C PHE A 375 -6.06 9.06 -8.21
N VAL A 376 -6.21 7.79 -7.85
CA VAL A 376 -6.47 6.72 -8.82
C VAL A 376 -7.87 6.18 -8.61
N MET A 377 -8.49 5.77 -9.71
CA MET A 377 -9.85 5.27 -9.75
C MET A 377 -9.88 3.92 -10.45
N GLN A 378 -10.67 3.00 -9.91
CA GLN A 378 -10.91 1.68 -10.48
C GLN A 378 -12.38 1.28 -10.31
N PRO A 379 -12.87 0.28 -11.08
CA PRO A 379 -14.19 -0.29 -10.87
C PRO A 379 -14.36 -0.77 -9.43
N GLY A 380 -15.52 -0.50 -8.84
CA GLY A 380 -15.82 -0.90 -7.47
C GLY A 380 -17.20 -1.53 -7.30
N PRO A 381 -17.57 -1.91 -6.06
CA PRO A 381 -16.77 -1.72 -4.85
C PRO A 381 -15.71 -2.84 -4.71
N LEU A 382 -14.55 -2.54 -4.12
CA LEU A 382 -13.43 -3.50 -4.07
C LEU A 382 -13.67 -4.70 -3.13
N ASN A 383 -14.75 -4.70 -2.34
CA ASN A 383 -15.16 -5.83 -1.50
C ASN A 383 -15.92 -6.88 -2.32
N CYS A 384 -16.18 -6.60 -3.59
CA CYS A 384 -16.69 -7.55 -4.55
C CYS A 384 -15.55 -8.10 -5.43
N SER A 385 -15.75 -9.30 -5.99
CA SER A 385 -14.83 -9.85 -6.99
C SER A 385 -14.78 -8.95 -8.25
N PRO A 386 -13.68 -8.94 -9.01
CA PRO A 386 -13.50 -8.10 -10.19
C PRO A 386 -14.66 -8.16 -11.19
N GLU A 387 -15.28 -9.32 -11.39
CA GLU A 387 -16.40 -9.51 -12.32
C GLU A 387 -17.68 -8.77 -11.89
N MET A 388 -17.80 -8.50 -10.59
CA MET A 388 -18.93 -7.80 -9.98
C MET A 388 -18.67 -6.30 -9.78
N ARG A 389 -17.44 -5.84 -10.06
CA ARG A 389 -17.08 -4.43 -9.96
C ARG A 389 -17.56 -3.66 -11.19
N SER A 390 -17.93 -2.40 -11.00
CA SER A 390 -18.40 -1.54 -12.07
C SER A 390 -17.98 -0.08 -11.88
N TRP A 391 -17.95 0.68 -12.97
CA TRP A 391 -17.76 2.13 -12.96
C TRP A 391 -18.98 2.90 -12.44
N ALA A 392 -20.13 2.24 -12.24
CA ALA A 392 -21.30 2.87 -11.61
C ALA A 392 -21.10 3.08 -10.10
N SER A 393 -20.14 2.36 -9.51
CA SER A 393 -19.73 2.44 -8.10
C SER A 393 -18.21 2.46 -7.99
N PRO A 394 -17.53 3.51 -8.49
CA PRO A 394 -16.07 3.57 -8.55
C PRO A 394 -15.46 3.56 -7.15
N SER A 395 -14.22 3.08 -7.05
CA SER A 395 -13.41 3.14 -5.83
C SER A 395 -12.16 3.98 -6.07
N PHE A 396 -11.80 4.79 -5.08
CA PHE A 396 -10.72 5.77 -5.17
C PHE A 396 -9.60 5.43 -4.19
N ARG A 397 -8.35 5.62 -4.61
CA ARG A 397 -7.17 5.52 -3.74
C ARG A 397 -6.26 6.72 -3.92
N VAL A 398 -5.41 6.96 -2.92
CA VAL A 398 -4.34 7.95 -2.98
C VAL A 398 -3.00 7.25 -3.18
N VAL A 399 -2.15 7.80 -4.04
CA VAL A 399 -0.82 7.28 -4.39
C VAL A 399 0.22 8.38 -4.41
N GLY A 400 1.51 8.03 -4.33
CA GLY A 400 2.60 8.99 -4.59
C GLY A 400 3.11 9.74 -3.36
N PHE A 401 3.36 9.02 -2.27
CA PHE A 401 3.75 9.54 -0.96
C PHE A 401 5.23 9.96 -0.82
N GLY A 402 5.95 10.13 -1.92
CA GLY A 402 7.40 10.39 -1.89
C GLY A 402 7.83 11.75 -1.31
N VAL A 403 6.87 12.66 -1.11
CA VAL A 403 7.05 13.95 -0.42
C VAL A 403 6.18 14.05 0.84
N GLY A 404 5.40 13.02 1.15
CA GLY A 404 4.50 13.04 2.30
C GLY A 404 5.24 12.95 3.62
N SER A 405 4.54 13.35 4.68
CA SER A 405 5.05 13.32 6.05
C SER A 405 4.01 12.71 6.97
N GLY A 406 4.45 11.74 7.76
CA GLY A 406 3.69 11.19 8.87
C GLY A 406 4.15 11.83 10.18
N MET A 407 3.26 11.91 11.16
CA MET A 407 3.68 12.18 12.52
C MET A 407 4.02 10.88 13.23
N ALA A 408 5.21 10.83 13.82
CA ALA A 408 5.48 9.87 14.88
C ALA A 408 4.45 10.07 16.00
N SER A 409 4.14 9.02 16.76
CA SER A 409 3.21 9.10 17.88
C SER A 409 3.80 9.98 19.01
N THR A 410 3.68 11.29 18.86
CA THR A 410 4.15 12.29 19.81
C THR A 410 3.00 12.79 20.67
N GLU A 411 3.31 13.14 21.91
CA GLU A 411 2.38 13.80 22.85
C GLU A 411 2.53 15.32 22.83
N ASP A 412 3.35 15.85 21.92
CA ASP A 412 3.59 17.27 21.76
C ASP A 412 2.40 17.94 21.05
N GLU A 413 1.62 18.72 21.79
CA GLU A 413 0.44 19.45 21.30
C GLU A 413 0.80 20.49 20.24
N ASP A 414 2.00 21.09 20.28
CA ASP A 414 2.41 22.09 19.29
C ASP A 414 2.64 21.43 17.92
N LEU A 415 3.23 20.23 17.91
CA LEU A 415 3.38 19.43 16.69
C LEU A 415 2.02 18.99 16.12
N TRP A 416 1.02 18.75 16.99
CA TRP A 416 -0.34 18.44 16.55
C TRP A 416 -1.01 19.63 15.89
N ALA A 417 -0.86 20.84 16.44
CA ALA A 417 -1.40 22.05 15.82
C ALA A 417 -0.78 22.31 14.44
N GLU A 418 0.54 22.12 14.30
CA GLU A 418 1.22 22.21 13.01
C GLU A 418 0.73 21.16 12.02
N PHE A 419 0.52 19.92 12.47
CA PHE A 419 -0.05 18.87 11.64
C PHE A 419 -1.48 19.15 11.19
N GLU A 420 -2.34 19.71 12.06
CA GLU A 420 -3.71 20.10 11.71
C GLU A 420 -3.71 21.17 10.62
N LEU A 421 -2.78 22.14 10.66
CA LEU A 421 -2.60 23.11 9.58
C LEU A 421 -2.19 22.45 8.26
N LEU A 422 -1.25 21.51 8.30
CA LEU A 422 -0.84 20.75 7.11
C LEU A 422 -2.01 19.92 6.53
N CYS A 423 -2.88 19.36 7.38
CA CYS A 423 -4.09 18.68 6.93
C CYS A 423 -5.05 19.63 6.21
N GLU A 424 -5.25 20.84 6.75
CA GLU A 424 -6.08 21.86 6.12
C GLU A 424 -5.53 22.29 4.75
N GLU A 425 -4.20 22.42 4.63
CA GLU A 425 -3.52 22.71 3.38
C GLU A 425 -3.73 21.60 2.33
N ASP A 426 -3.57 20.34 2.73
CA ASP A 426 -3.82 19.18 1.86
C ASP A 426 -5.29 19.12 1.41
N GLU A 427 -6.24 19.32 2.34
CA GLU A 427 -7.67 19.37 2.00
C GLU A 427 -7.99 20.53 1.04
N LYS A 428 -7.39 21.70 1.25
CA LYS A 428 -7.55 22.85 0.36
C LYS A 428 -6.98 22.56 -1.03
N ALA A 429 -5.79 21.97 -1.10
CA ALA A 429 -5.15 21.58 -2.35
C ALA A 429 -5.99 20.53 -3.10
N ALA A 430 -6.49 19.51 -2.41
CA ALA A 430 -7.38 18.49 -2.99
C ALA A 430 -8.69 19.09 -3.51
N ASN A 431 -9.31 20.00 -2.76
CA ASN A 431 -10.51 20.70 -3.21
C ASN A 431 -10.24 21.59 -4.43
N ALA A 432 -9.08 22.23 -4.51
CA ALA A 432 -8.69 23.01 -5.69
C ALA A 432 -8.54 22.11 -6.92
N VAL A 433 -7.77 21.02 -6.79
CA VAL A 433 -7.58 20.01 -7.83
C VAL A 433 -8.91 19.44 -8.30
N LEU A 434 -9.76 18.95 -7.40
CA LEU A 434 -11.02 18.28 -7.74
C LEU A 434 -12.09 19.23 -8.31
N ARG A 435 -11.91 20.54 -8.17
CA ARG A 435 -12.80 21.56 -8.75
C ARG A 435 -12.22 22.21 -10.00
N ASN A 436 -11.08 21.74 -10.50
CA ASN A 436 -10.31 22.39 -11.57
C ASN A 436 -10.08 23.89 -11.30
N LEU A 437 -9.87 24.25 -10.04
CA LEU A 437 -9.48 25.60 -9.68
C LEU A 437 -7.98 25.77 -9.95
N PRO A 438 -7.54 26.96 -10.40
CA PRO A 438 -6.12 27.24 -10.53
C PRO A 438 -5.41 26.96 -9.20
N THR A 439 -4.40 26.11 -9.21
CA THR A 439 -3.51 25.91 -8.07
C THR A 439 -2.64 27.16 -7.94
N ALA A 440 -2.76 27.85 -6.81
CA ALA A 440 -2.05 29.09 -6.51
C ALA A 440 -0.55 28.87 -6.26
#